data_AF-A0A817JAL7-F1
#
_entry.id   AF-A0A817JAL7-F1
#
_cell.length_a   1.000
_cell.length_b   1.000
_cell.length_c   1.000
_cell.angle_alpha   90.00
_cell.angle_beta   90.00
_cell.angle_gamma   90.00
#
_symmetry.space_group_name_H-M   'P 1'
#
loop_
_entity.id
_entity.type
_entity.pdbx_description
1 polymer ?
#
loop_
_entity_poly.entity_id
_entity_poly.type
_entity_poly.pdbx_seq_one_letter_code
_entity_poly.pdbx_strand_id
1 'polypeptide(L)'
;METNFTNTIPRSMAFYNGIHNHNTVQHNILALKQFVVCKYRTEYRGIPAVVQINVRHGDLLRCFFHLNSRFNNLLIIHFQSHGLDFRSISKDDFNIICRENLHLIADRLTAIRLSDDNDTPDQIHLFLSDSLALRQFVQLKSLSLYHISSNEMIKKNRLSIMSSSSSYSFQFD
;
A
#
# COMPACT_ATOMS: atom_id res chain seq x y z
N MET A 1 -5.60 6.18 -27.12
CA MET A 1 -6.99 5.71 -26.93
C MET A 1 -7.29 5.78 -25.45
N GLU A 2 -7.98 6.84 -25.00
CA GLU A 2 -8.46 6.95 -23.62
C GLU A 2 -9.79 6.20 -23.52
N THR A 3 -9.78 5.04 -22.88
CA THR A 3 -11.00 4.30 -22.56
C THR A 3 -11.68 4.97 -21.37
N ASN A 4 -12.75 5.70 -21.61
CA ASN A 4 -13.67 6.16 -20.57
C ASN A 4 -14.36 4.94 -19.94
N PHE A 5 -13.76 4.41 -18.88
CA PHE A 5 -14.39 3.39 -18.03
C PHE A 5 -15.48 4.05 -17.19
N THR A 6 -16.74 3.82 -17.55
CA THR A 6 -17.84 4.05 -16.62
C THR A 6 -17.71 3.04 -15.49
N ASN A 7 -17.18 3.48 -14.35
CA ASN A 7 -17.04 2.76 -13.08
C ASN A 7 -18.41 2.35 -12.52
N THR A 8 -19.09 1.44 -13.20
CA THR A 8 -20.36 0.90 -12.74
C THR A 8 -20.04 -0.27 -11.82
N ILE A 9 -19.93 0.02 -10.52
CA ILE A 9 -19.74 -1.01 -9.49
C ILE A 9 -20.88 -2.03 -9.63
N PRO A 10 -20.60 -3.35 -9.75
CA PRO A 10 -21.64 -4.35 -9.88
C PRO A 10 -22.64 -4.24 -8.73
N ARG A 11 -23.94 -4.21 -9.04
CA ARG A 11 -25.02 -4.18 -8.03
C ARG A 11 -24.96 -5.35 -7.03
N SER A 12 -24.19 -6.40 -7.33
CA SER A 12 -23.95 -7.54 -6.45
C SER A 12 -22.94 -7.29 -5.33
N MET A 13 -22.27 -6.13 -5.28
CA MET A 13 -21.43 -5.73 -4.14
C MET A 13 -22.24 -4.96 -3.11
N ALA A 14 -23.02 -5.70 -2.32
CA ALA A 14 -23.65 -5.15 -1.13
C ALA A 14 -22.57 -4.94 -0.05
N PHE A 15 -22.00 -3.74 0.03
CA PHE A 15 -21.11 -3.36 1.14
C PHE A 15 -21.92 -3.12 2.40
N TYR A 16 -21.56 -3.79 3.48
CA TYR A 16 -22.20 -3.60 4.78
C TYR A 16 -21.95 -2.18 5.31
N ASN A 17 -22.98 -1.54 5.86
CA ASN A 17 -22.95 -0.15 6.34
C ASN A 17 -22.19 0.08 7.67
N GLY A 18 -21.42 -0.90 8.15
CA GLY A 18 -20.61 -0.76 9.36
C GLY A 18 -19.12 -0.53 9.03
N ILE A 19 -18.62 0.70 9.18
CA ILE A 19 -17.18 0.97 9.12
C ILE A 19 -16.48 0.82 10.47
N HIS A 20 -17.25 0.73 11.57
CA HIS A 20 -16.71 0.65 12.93
C HIS A 20 -16.51 -0.79 13.43
N ASN A 21 -17.03 -1.79 12.72
CA ASN A 21 -16.87 -3.20 13.09
C ASN A 21 -15.71 -3.81 12.30
N HIS A 22 -14.68 -4.29 13.01
CA HIS A 22 -13.51 -4.91 12.40
C HIS A 22 -13.87 -6.04 11.42
N ASN A 23 -14.82 -6.91 11.77
CA ASN A 23 -15.26 -8.02 10.91
C ASN A 23 -15.89 -7.51 9.62
N THR A 24 -16.63 -6.40 9.71
CA THR A 24 -17.24 -5.76 8.55
C THR A 24 -16.20 -5.13 7.63
N VAL A 25 -15.17 -4.50 8.19
CA VAL A 25 -14.04 -3.96 7.40
C VAL A 25 -13.32 -5.08 6.67
N GLN A 26 -12.98 -6.18 7.37
CA GLN A 26 -12.33 -7.34 6.74
C GLN A 26 -13.16 -7.94 5.60
N HIS A 27 -14.48 -8.09 5.82
CA HIS A 27 -15.38 -8.60 4.79
C HIS A 27 -15.42 -7.68 3.56
N ASN A 28 -15.51 -6.37 3.77
CA ASN A 28 -15.52 -5.39 2.68
C ASN A 28 -14.17 -5.39 1.92
N ILE A 29 -13.03 -5.49 2.61
CA ILE A 29 -11.71 -5.61 1.99
C ILE A 29 -11.60 -6.91 1.19
N LEU A 30 -12.11 -8.03 1.70
CA LEU A 30 -12.14 -9.29 0.97
C LEU A 30 -12.96 -9.18 -0.32
N ALA A 31 -14.13 -8.53 -0.25
CA ALA A 31 -14.94 -8.24 -1.43
C ALA A 31 -14.18 -7.37 -2.46
N LEU A 32 -13.45 -6.34 -2.00
CA LEU A 32 -12.61 -5.52 -2.89
C LEU A 32 -11.49 -6.35 -3.54
N LYS A 33 -10.81 -7.21 -2.78
CA LYS A 33 -9.81 -8.13 -3.36
C LYS A 33 -10.45 -9.00 -4.44
N GLN A 34 -11.60 -9.61 -4.16
CA GLN A 34 -12.33 -10.40 -5.15
C GLN A 34 -12.71 -9.60 -6.40
N PHE A 35 -13.09 -8.32 -6.25
CA PHE A 35 -13.36 -7.44 -7.38
C PHE A 35 -12.14 -7.28 -8.29
N VAL A 36 -10.97 -7.01 -7.71
CA VAL A 36 -9.72 -6.85 -8.46
C VAL A 36 -9.40 -8.12 -9.22
N VAL A 37 -9.46 -9.28 -8.55
CA VAL A 37 -9.25 -10.59 -9.18
C VAL A 37 -10.19 -10.79 -10.38
N CYS A 38 -11.48 -10.49 -10.22
CA CYS A 38 -12.46 -10.60 -11.29
C CYS A 38 -12.15 -9.66 -12.47
N LYS A 39 -11.77 -8.41 -12.20
CA LYS A 39 -11.42 -7.43 -13.24
C LYS A 39 -10.24 -7.90 -14.07
N TYR A 40 -9.14 -8.33 -13.42
CA TYR A 40 -7.99 -8.89 -14.13
C TYR A 40 -8.37 -10.11 -14.96
N ARG A 41 -9.21 -11.01 -14.44
CA ARG A 41 -9.67 -12.18 -15.19
C ARG A 41 -10.42 -11.82 -16.48
N THR A 42 -11.20 -10.73 -16.46
CA THR A 42 -11.94 -10.29 -17.66
C THR A 42 -11.06 -9.62 -18.71
N GLU A 43 -9.97 -8.96 -18.29
CA GLU A 43 -9.03 -8.28 -19.20
C GLU A 43 -8.08 -9.28 -19.90
N TYR A 44 -7.70 -10.37 -19.23
CA TYR A 44 -6.79 -11.39 -19.76
C TYR A 44 -7.55 -12.66 -20.19
N ARG A 45 -8.48 -12.53 -21.15
CA ARG A 45 -9.18 -13.68 -21.75
C ARG A 45 -8.18 -14.62 -22.44
N GLY A 46 -7.89 -15.76 -21.82
CA GLY A 46 -7.06 -16.81 -22.43
C GLY A 46 -6.17 -17.59 -21.48
N ILE A 47 -6.00 -17.12 -20.23
CA ILE A 47 -5.18 -17.82 -19.24
C ILE A 47 -6.09 -18.80 -18.46
N PRO A 48 -5.87 -20.13 -18.56
CA PRO A 48 -6.68 -21.11 -17.83
C PRO A 48 -6.58 -20.89 -16.32
N ALA A 49 -7.73 -21.04 -15.67
CA ALA A 49 -8.03 -20.53 -14.36
C ALA A 49 -7.49 -21.40 -13.22
N VAL A 50 -6.32 -21.07 -12.65
CA VAL A 50 -5.99 -21.23 -11.20
C VAL A 50 -4.84 -20.30 -10.79
N VAL A 51 -4.81 -19.05 -11.27
CA VAL A 51 -3.87 -18.08 -10.69
C VAL A 51 -4.55 -17.50 -9.46
N GLN A 52 -4.11 -17.90 -8.26
CA GLN A 52 -4.41 -17.15 -7.04
C GLN A 52 -3.80 -15.76 -7.22
N ILE A 53 -4.59 -14.81 -7.68
CA ILE A 53 -4.19 -13.40 -7.74
C ILE A 53 -4.14 -12.92 -6.30
N ASN A 54 -2.93 -12.93 -5.74
CA ASN A 54 -2.69 -12.30 -4.45
C ASN A 54 -2.71 -10.79 -4.66
N VAL A 55 -3.85 -10.17 -4.38
CA VAL A 55 -4.03 -8.72 -4.50
C VAL A 55 -3.16 -8.03 -3.46
N ARG A 56 -2.18 -7.27 -3.94
CA ARG A 56 -1.17 -6.61 -3.10
C ARG A 56 -1.79 -5.36 -2.46
N HIS A 57 -1.22 -4.90 -1.34
CA HIS A 57 -1.70 -3.67 -0.68
C HIS A 57 -1.60 -2.45 -1.60
N GLY A 58 -0.57 -2.41 -2.44
CA GLY A 58 -0.42 -1.38 -3.46
C GLY A 58 -1.58 -1.34 -4.45
N ASP A 59 -2.02 -2.50 -4.93
CA ASP A 59 -3.14 -2.61 -5.87
C ASP A 59 -4.44 -2.08 -5.25
N LEU A 60 -4.66 -2.36 -3.95
CA LEU A 60 -5.84 -1.86 -3.25
C LEU A 60 -5.85 -0.33 -3.14
N LEU A 61 -4.71 0.28 -2.82
CA LEU A 61 -4.60 1.73 -2.83
C LEU A 61 -4.82 2.26 -4.25
N ARG A 62 -4.07 1.79 -5.23
CA ARG A 62 -4.15 2.32 -6.58
C ARG A 62 -5.54 2.18 -7.22
N CYS A 63 -6.21 1.05 -7.03
CA CYS A 63 -7.50 0.78 -7.69
C CYS A 63 -8.70 1.42 -7.00
N PHE A 64 -8.67 1.57 -5.66
CA PHE A 64 -9.86 1.97 -4.91
C PHE A 64 -9.73 3.33 -4.21
N PHE A 65 -8.51 3.82 -4.03
CA PHE A 65 -8.28 5.14 -3.47
C PHE A 65 -8.75 6.19 -4.49
N HIS A 66 -9.56 7.15 -4.02
CA HIS A 66 -10.32 8.14 -4.82
C HIS A 66 -11.62 7.66 -5.48
N LEU A 67 -12.03 6.39 -5.34
CA LEU A 67 -13.36 5.99 -5.85
C LEU A 67 -14.50 6.68 -5.09
N ASN A 68 -14.43 6.69 -3.76
CA ASN A 68 -15.23 7.53 -2.89
C ASN A 68 -14.65 7.57 -1.47
N SER A 69 -15.10 8.54 -0.67
CA SER A 69 -14.64 8.73 0.71
C SER A 69 -14.88 7.52 1.61
N ARG A 70 -15.95 6.73 1.38
CA ARG A 70 -16.22 5.52 2.15
C ARG A 70 -15.19 4.43 1.88
N PHE A 71 -14.77 4.22 0.64
CA PHE A 71 -13.66 3.30 0.33
C PHE A 71 -12.33 3.78 0.88
N ASN A 72 -12.04 5.08 0.76
CA ASN A 72 -10.82 5.64 1.35
C ASN A 72 -10.79 5.37 2.86
N ASN A 73 -11.90 5.57 3.58
CA ASN A 73 -11.99 5.26 5.00
C ASN A 73 -11.80 3.77 5.30
N LEU A 74 -12.38 2.87 4.50
CA LEU A 74 -12.19 1.42 4.67
C LEU A 74 -10.72 1.01 4.50
N LEU A 75 -10.05 1.54 3.46
CA LEU A 75 -8.63 1.30 3.22
C LEU A 75 -7.77 1.82 4.38
N ILE A 76 -8.07 3.03 4.87
CA ILE A 76 -7.36 3.63 6.01
C ILE A 76 -7.48 2.74 7.25
N ILE A 77 -8.70 2.31 7.62
CA ILE A 77 -8.91 1.45 8.80
C ILE A 77 -8.20 0.10 8.63
N HIS A 78 -8.21 -0.45 7.42
CA HIS A 78 -7.49 -1.67 7.11
C HIS A 78 -5.97 -1.50 7.30
N PHE A 79 -5.36 -0.47 6.71
CA PHE A 79 -3.91 -0.25 6.79
C PHE A 79 -3.43 0.24 8.16
N GLN A 80 -4.29 0.87 8.96
CA GLN A 80 -4.04 1.14 10.38
C GLN A 80 -3.83 -0.16 11.19
N SER A 81 -4.51 -1.24 10.82
CA SER A 81 -4.47 -2.50 11.55
C SER A 81 -3.39 -3.47 11.06
N HIS A 82 -3.06 -3.46 9.75
CA HIS A 82 -2.15 -4.45 9.14
C HIS A 82 -0.79 -3.87 8.73
N GLY A 83 -0.70 -2.54 8.67
CA GLY A 83 0.40 -1.86 8.02
C GLY A 83 0.32 -1.93 6.50
N LEU A 84 1.14 -1.11 5.87
CA LEU A 84 1.31 -1.07 4.42
C LEU A 84 2.53 -1.93 4.06
N ASP A 85 2.36 -2.84 3.10
CA ASP A 85 3.43 -3.76 2.69
C ASP A 85 3.72 -3.53 1.20
N PHE A 86 4.91 -3.01 0.92
CA PHE A 86 5.39 -2.70 -0.41
C PHE A 86 6.45 -3.68 -0.91
N ARG A 87 6.75 -4.75 -0.17
CA ARG A 87 7.85 -5.66 -0.55
C ARG A 87 7.67 -6.31 -1.91
N SER A 88 6.43 -6.47 -2.36
CA SER A 88 6.12 -7.11 -3.63
C SER A 88 5.56 -6.13 -4.68
N ILE A 89 5.68 -4.81 -4.51
CA ILE A 89 5.10 -3.85 -5.47
C ILE A 89 6.14 -3.47 -6.55
N SER A 90 5.72 -3.28 -7.81
CA SER A 90 6.65 -2.78 -8.83
C SER A 90 7.14 -1.36 -8.50
N LYS A 91 8.34 -0.99 -8.99
CA LYS A 91 8.92 0.36 -8.80
C LYS A 91 8.01 1.46 -9.34
N ASP A 92 7.39 1.25 -10.50
CA ASP A 92 6.49 2.22 -11.11
C ASP A 92 5.21 2.42 -10.29
N ASP A 93 4.61 1.32 -9.83
CA ASP A 93 3.42 1.39 -8.97
C ASP A 93 3.74 2.01 -7.62
N PHE A 94 4.92 1.72 -7.06
CA PHE A 94 5.41 2.36 -5.84
C PHE A 94 5.48 3.88 -5.99
N ASN A 95 6.11 4.37 -7.07
CA ASN A 95 6.23 5.79 -7.35
C ASN A 95 4.86 6.47 -7.52
N ILE A 96 3.94 5.81 -8.23
CA ILE A 96 2.57 6.30 -8.39
C ILE A 96 1.89 6.43 -7.02
N ILE A 97 1.94 5.39 -6.18
CA ILE A 97 1.30 5.40 -4.87
C ILE A 97 1.92 6.46 -3.95
N CYS A 98 3.25 6.58 -3.93
CA CYS A 98 3.95 7.57 -3.13
C CYS A 98 3.50 9.00 -3.48
N ARG A 99 3.42 9.29 -4.78
CA ARG A 99 3.01 10.60 -5.30
C ARG A 99 1.52 10.88 -5.08
N GLU A 100 0.65 9.91 -5.33
CA GLU A 100 -0.79 10.15 -5.45
C GLU A 100 -1.56 9.86 -4.16
N ASN A 101 -1.18 8.83 -3.40
CA ASN A 101 -2.03 8.31 -2.32
C ASN A 101 -1.37 8.36 -0.95
N LEU A 102 -0.05 8.13 -0.88
CA LEU A 102 0.62 7.87 0.39
C LEU A 102 0.58 9.08 1.33
N HIS A 103 0.75 10.30 0.80
CA HIS A 103 0.66 11.54 1.57
C HIS A 103 -0.73 11.78 2.20
N LEU A 104 -1.79 11.17 1.65
CA LEU A 104 -3.17 11.33 2.13
C LEU A 104 -3.50 10.41 3.31
N ILE A 105 -2.66 9.42 3.57
CA ILE A 105 -2.86 8.45 4.66
C ILE A 105 -1.65 8.34 5.60
N ALA A 106 -0.54 9.03 5.30
CA ALA A 106 0.72 8.91 6.02
C ALA A 106 0.57 9.12 7.52
N ASP A 107 -0.23 10.11 7.93
CA ASP A 107 -0.49 10.48 9.33
C ASP A 107 -1.21 9.37 10.13
N ARG A 108 -1.79 8.39 9.44
CA ARG A 108 -2.58 7.29 10.02
C ARG A 108 -1.90 5.93 9.93
N LEU A 109 -0.81 5.80 9.17
CA LEU A 109 -0.15 4.51 9.02
C LEU A 109 0.63 4.16 10.29
N THR A 110 0.43 2.93 10.76
CA THR A 110 1.08 2.41 11.99
C THR A 110 2.31 1.56 11.68
N ALA A 111 2.34 0.91 10.52
CA ALA A 111 3.45 0.08 10.08
C ALA A 111 3.67 0.19 8.56
N ILE A 112 4.92 0.19 8.14
CA ILE A 112 5.33 0.17 6.73
C ILE A 112 6.42 -0.88 6.54
N ARG A 113 6.34 -1.66 5.47
CA ARG A 113 7.35 -2.66 5.06
C ARG A 113 7.84 -2.35 3.65
N LEU A 114 9.16 -2.26 3.50
CA LEU A 114 9.84 -1.95 2.24
C LEU A 114 10.89 -3.03 1.92
N SER A 115 11.14 -3.30 0.64
CA SER A 115 12.17 -4.23 0.16
C SER A 115 13.05 -3.54 -0.88
N ASP A 116 14.35 -3.83 -0.90
CA ASP A 116 15.28 -3.45 -1.97
C ASP A 116 15.79 -4.72 -2.70
N ASP A 117 14.89 -5.66 -3.00
CA ASP A 117 15.23 -6.86 -3.75
C ASP A 117 15.32 -6.60 -5.27
N ASN A 118 15.57 -7.65 -6.05
CA ASN A 118 15.68 -7.56 -7.51
C ASN A 118 14.41 -7.07 -8.20
N ASP A 119 13.23 -7.27 -7.59
CA ASP A 119 11.94 -6.83 -8.11
C ASP A 119 11.63 -5.38 -7.70
N THR A 120 12.31 -4.87 -6.66
CA THR A 120 12.07 -3.57 -6.01
C THR A 120 13.33 -2.71 -5.81
N PRO A 121 14.21 -2.55 -6.81
CA PRO A 121 15.48 -1.86 -6.61
C PRO A 121 15.29 -0.38 -6.26
N ASP A 122 16.00 0.06 -5.22
CA ASP A 122 16.03 1.43 -4.66
C ASP A 122 14.72 1.89 -4.03
N GLN A 123 13.76 1.02 -3.75
CA GLN A 123 12.48 1.39 -3.13
C GLN A 123 12.68 2.09 -1.78
N ILE A 124 13.60 1.59 -0.94
CA ILE A 124 13.91 2.20 0.36
C ILE A 124 14.52 3.58 0.16
N HIS A 125 15.44 3.71 -0.80
CA HIS A 125 16.02 5.00 -1.14
C HIS A 125 14.94 5.98 -1.60
N LEU A 126 14.08 5.58 -2.55
CA LEU A 126 12.98 6.41 -3.05
C LEU A 126 12.04 6.86 -1.92
N PHE A 127 11.65 5.93 -1.04
CA PHE A 127 10.80 6.25 0.11
C PHE A 127 11.42 7.33 1.02
N LEU A 128 12.73 7.27 1.22
CA LEU A 128 13.44 8.19 2.12
C LEU A 128 13.92 9.48 1.42
N SER A 129 14.11 9.45 0.11
CA SER A 129 14.60 10.59 -0.68
C SER A 129 13.48 11.50 -1.17
N ASP A 130 12.29 10.94 -1.42
CA ASP A 130 11.17 11.72 -1.93
C ASP A 130 10.55 12.64 -0.85
N SER A 131 9.71 13.56 -1.32
CA SER A 131 8.98 14.58 -0.54
C SER A 131 8.11 14.04 0.61
N LEU A 132 8.03 12.72 0.77
CA LEU A 132 7.50 12.02 1.93
C LEU A 132 8.50 12.06 3.08
N ALA A 133 8.75 13.26 3.60
CA ALA A 133 9.52 13.40 4.82
C ALA A 133 8.90 12.53 5.91
N LEU A 134 9.68 11.66 6.54
CA LEU A 134 9.24 10.73 7.61
C LEU A 134 8.36 11.40 8.68
N ARG A 135 8.52 12.71 8.87
CA ARG A 135 7.67 13.58 9.69
C ARG A 135 6.17 13.52 9.39
N GLN A 136 5.77 13.14 8.18
CA GLN A 136 4.35 12.99 7.82
C GLN A 136 3.73 11.75 8.47
N PHE A 137 4.54 10.76 8.85
CA PHE A 137 4.08 9.51 9.43
C PHE A 137 3.99 9.59 10.96
N VAL A 138 3.13 10.48 11.45
CA VAL A 138 2.99 10.81 12.88
C VAL A 138 2.64 9.60 13.75
N GLN A 139 1.87 8.65 13.20
CA GLN A 139 1.42 7.44 13.92
C GLN A 139 2.28 6.20 13.64
N LEU A 140 3.37 6.32 12.90
CA LEU A 140 4.20 5.18 12.52
C LEU A 140 4.95 4.62 13.73
N LYS A 141 4.66 3.35 14.03
CA LYS A 141 5.26 2.59 15.14
C LYS A 141 6.32 1.61 14.66
N SER A 142 6.18 1.13 13.41
CA SER A 142 7.05 0.11 12.83
C SER A 142 7.43 0.45 11.40
N LEU A 143 8.74 0.43 11.12
CA LEU A 143 9.29 0.50 9.77
C LEU A 143 10.20 -0.71 9.59
N SER A 144 9.79 -1.66 8.75
CA SER A 144 10.56 -2.86 8.46
C SER A 144 11.21 -2.73 7.08
N LEU A 145 12.52 -2.94 7.03
CA LEU A 145 13.32 -2.81 5.82
C LEU A 145 13.92 -4.18 5.48
N TYR A 146 13.68 -4.66 4.27
CA TYR A 146 14.11 -5.97 3.79
C TYR A 146 15.10 -5.82 2.65
N HIS A 147 16.02 -6.79 2.52
CA HIS A 147 16.98 -6.85 1.42
C HIS A 147 17.76 -5.54 1.19
N ILE A 148 18.16 -4.88 2.28
CA ILE A 148 18.88 -3.60 2.18
C ILE A 148 20.20 -3.84 1.46
N SER A 149 20.29 -3.39 0.21
CA SER A 149 21.54 -3.47 -0.53
C SER A 149 22.60 -2.64 0.22
N SER A 150 23.62 -3.32 0.71
CA SER A 150 24.51 -2.87 1.78
C SER A 150 25.42 -1.68 1.43
N ASN A 151 25.36 -1.17 0.19
CA ASN A 151 26.47 -0.36 -0.33
C ASN A 151 26.34 1.15 -0.09
N GLU A 152 25.13 1.73 0.03
CA GLU A 152 24.96 3.20 0.02
C GLU A 152 24.16 3.78 1.20
N MET A 153 23.14 3.08 1.72
CA MET A 153 22.20 3.62 2.72
C MET A 153 22.81 3.87 4.11
N ILE A 154 23.73 3.02 4.57
CA ILE A 154 24.31 3.10 5.93
C ILE A 154 25.25 4.30 6.09
N LYS A 155 25.86 4.80 5.00
CA LYS A 155 26.84 5.90 5.06
C LYS A 155 26.18 7.28 5.13
N LYS A 156 24.98 7.46 4.56
CA LYS A 156 24.37 8.79 4.39
C LYS A 156 23.27 9.12 5.41
N ASN A 157 22.52 8.14 5.91
CA ASN A 157 21.33 8.38 6.76
C ASN A 157 21.55 8.21 8.27
N ARG A 158 22.75 7.80 8.72
CA ARG A 158 23.08 7.74 10.16
C ARG A 158 23.01 9.10 10.87
N LEU A 159 23.00 10.21 10.13
CA LEU A 159 23.04 11.57 10.69
C LEU A 159 21.67 12.25 10.84
N SER A 160 20.59 11.77 10.21
CA SER A 160 19.29 12.49 10.18
C SER A 160 18.16 11.82 10.96
N ILE A 161 18.21 10.50 11.17
CA ILE A 161 17.10 9.74 11.79
C ILE A 161 17.18 9.76 13.34
N MET A 162 18.37 9.97 13.91
CA MET A 162 18.58 9.97 15.37
C MET A 162 18.13 11.26 16.09
N SER A 163 17.72 12.31 15.38
CA SER A 163 17.35 13.61 16.00
C SER A 163 15.86 13.78 16.26
N SER A 164 15.00 12.85 15.85
CA SER A 164 13.56 12.88 16.08
C SER A 164 13.18 11.91 17.21
N SER A 165 12.64 12.45 18.30
CA SER A 165 12.37 11.82 19.60
C SER A 165 11.33 10.68 19.62
N SER A 166 11.04 10.06 18.49
CA SER A 166 10.09 8.96 18.35
C SER A 166 10.84 7.62 18.42
N SER A 167 10.38 6.72 19.30
CA SER A 167 10.96 5.37 19.43
C SER A 167 10.56 4.51 18.23
N TYR A 168 11.39 4.50 17.19
CA TYR A 168 11.22 3.59 16.06
C TYR A 168 11.87 2.24 16.38
N SER A 169 11.10 1.16 16.24
CA SER A 169 11.68 -0.19 16.21
C SER A 169 12.14 -0.48 14.79
N PHE A 170 13.45 -0.58 14.60
CA PHE A 170 14.05 -1.06 13.36
C PHE A 170 14.28 -2.54 13.49
N GLN A 171 13.57 -3.32 12.68
CA GLN A 171 13.87 -4.74 12.50
C GLN A 171 14.57 -4.90 11.16
N PHE A 172 15.79 -5.44 11.22
CA PHE A 172 16.59 -5.83 10.07
C PHE A 172 16.55 -7.35 10.00
N ASP A 173 16.04 -7.89 8.89
CA ASP A 173 16.07 -9.33 8.60
C ASP A 173 17.17 -9.64 7.56
#